data_AF-A0A3N5R8Z9-F1
#
_entry.id   AF-A0A3N5R8Z9-F1
#
_cell.length_a   1.000
_cell.length_b   1.000
_cell.length_c   1.000
_cell.angle_alpha   90.00
_cell.angle_beta   90.00
_cell.angle_gamma   90.00
#
_symmetry.space_group_name_H-M   'P 1'
#
loop_
_entity.id
_entity.type
_entity.pdbx_description
1 polymer ?
#
loop_
_entity_poly.entity_id
_entity_poly.type
_entity_poly.pdbx_seq_one_letter_code
_entity_poly.pdbx_strand_id
1 'polypeptide(L)'
;MQDQFNSPAFPPQWAMDSLQRVVAPITGMTKLEYLSAQFLPYFLGLARQVQLAKGGEPINSYEAAVEAAKFLLETIHKQEKKTDLQSV
;
A
#
# COMPACT_ATOMS: atom_id res chain seq x y z
N MET A 1 3.48 -38.09 -6.52
CA MET A 1 2.27 -37.27 -6.38
C MET A 1 2.66 -36.04 -5.60
N GLN A 2 2.79 -34.92 -6.31
CA GLN A 2 3.07 -33.59 -5.78
C GLN A 2 1.81 -33.08 -5.09
N ASP A 3 1.91 -32.58 -3.85
CA ASP A 3 0.96 -31.63 -3.23
C ASP A 3 1.53 -31.11 -1.90
N GLN A 4 2.68 -30.41 -1.93
CA GLN A 4 3.34 -29.90 -0.72
C GLN A 4 3.60 -28.38 -0.74
N PHE A 5 2.87 -27.63 -1.58
CA PHE A 5 3.06 -26.19 -1.76
C PHE A 5 1.78 -25.34 -1.63
N ASN A 6 0.73 -25.85 -0.95
CA ASN A 6 -0.54 -25.14 -0.85
C ASN A 6 -0.87 -24.67 0.58
N SER A 7 0.15 -24.30 1.35
CA SER A 7 -0.04 -23.57 2.61
C SER A 7 0.66 -22.23 2.47
N PRO A 8 -0.06 -21.10 2.62
CA PRO A 8 0.57 -19.80 2.59
C PRO A 8 1.63 -19.74 3.68
N ALA A 9 2.81 -19.20 3.36
CA ALA A 9 3.96 -19.13 4.26
C ALA A 9 3.65 -18.42 5.59
N PHE A 10 2.53 -17.70 5.65
CA PHE A 10 1.95 -17.15 6.85
C PHE A 10 0.43 -17.41 6.87
N PRO A 11 -0.16 -17.70 8.03
CA PRO A 11 -1.61 -17.78 8.18
C PRO A 11 -2.25 -16.48 7.66
N PRO A 12 -3.39 -16.52 6.94
CA PRO A 12 -4.05 -15.31 6.42
C PRO A 12 -4.31 -14.27 7.52
N GLN A 13 -4.63 -14.73 8.74
CA GLN A 13 -4.83 -13.87 9.91
C GLN A 13 -3.59 -13.04 10.25
N TRP A 14 -2.37 -13.53 10.05
CA TRP A 14 -1.14 -12.78 10.34
C TRP A 14 -0.89 -11.65 9.33
N ALA A 15 -1.15 -11.91 8.05
CA ALA A 15 -1.07 -10.88 7.02
C ALA A 15 -2.12 -9.79 7.27
N MET A 16 -3.35 -10.19 7.64
CA MET A 16 -4.41 -9.26 8.02
C MET A 16 -4.04 -8.47 9.28
N ASP A 17 -3.58 -9.10 10.37
CA ASP A 17 -3.21 -8.39 11.61
C ASP A 17 -2.06 -7.40 11.42
N SER A 18 -1.05 -7.78 10.61
CA SER A 18 0.12 -6.93 10.36
C SER A 18 -0.20 -5.74 9.45
N LEU A 19 -1.09 -5.93 8.48
CA LEU A 19 -1.52 -4.87 7.55
C LEU A 19 -2.67 -4.03 8.09
N GLN A 20 -3.51 -4.57 8.99
CA GLN A 20 -4.57 -3.82 9.68
C GLN A 20 -4.01 -3.01 10.85
N ARG A 21 -2.97 -3.49 11.53
CA ARG A 21 -2.15 -2.68 12.46
C ARG A 21 -1.14 -1.78 11.75
N VAL A 22 -1.49 -1.23 10.58
CA VAL A 22 -0.92 0.04 10.13
C VAL A 22 -1.50 1.15 11.04
N VAL A 23 -1.21 1.05 12.34
CA VAL A 23 -1.02 2.22 13.19
C VAL A 23 0.17 2.89 12.54
N ALA A 24 0.06 4.16 12.14
CA ALA A 24 1.25 4.88 11.68
C ALA A 24 2.32 4.65 12.76
N PRO A 25 3.44 3.97 12.45
CA PRO A 25 4.36 3.50 13.48
C PRO A 25 5.04 4.67 14.21
N ILE A 26 4.84 5.88 13.70
CA ILE A 26 5.25 7.15 14.28
C ILE A 26 4.00 7.84 14.83
N THR A 27 4.01 8.06 16.14
CA THR A 27 2.95 8.79 16.84
C THR A 27 2.82 10.22 16.28
N GLY A 28 1.59 10.64 15.97
CA GLY A 28 1.32 11.97 15.41
C GLY A 28 1.35 12.06 13.88
N MET A 29 1.73 11.00 13.17
CA MET A 29 1.57 10.93 11.71
C MET A 29 0.28 10.20 11.32
N THR A 30 -0.35 10.65 10.25
CA THR A 30 -1.44 9.93 9.59
C THR A 30 -0.90 8.75 8.77
N LYS A 31 -1.76 7.75 8.50
CA LYS A 31 -1.39 6.61 7.63
C LYS A 31 -0.94 7.07 6.24
N LEU A 32 -1.55 8.16 5.73
CA LEU A 32 -1.20 8.75 4.45
C LEU A 32 0.22 9.33 4.48
N GLU A 33 0.55 10.13 5.48
CA GLU A 33 1.87 10.74 5.62
C GLU A 33 2.96 9.68 5.76
N TYR A 34 2.73 8.68 6.60
CA TYR A 34 3.66 7.59 6.79
C TYR A 34 3.94 6.81 5.49
N LEU A 35 2.89 6.40 4.78
CA LEU A 35 3.04 5.67 3.51
C LEU A 35 3.65 6.54 2.42
N SER A 36 3.27 7.82 2.34
CA SER A 36 3.84 8.75 1.37
C SER A 36 5.34 8.94 1.61
N ALA A 37 5.76 9.06 2.87
CA ALA A 37 7.18 9.14 3.23
C ALA A 37 7.93 7.84 2.86
N GLN A 38 7.29 6.68 3.02
CA GLN A 38 7.88 5.40 2.63
C GLN A 38 8.05 5.26 1.10
N PHE A 39 7.12 5.79 0.31
CA PHE A 39 7.19 5.74 -1.16
C PHE A 39 8.07 6.83 -1.78
N LEU A 40 8.31 7.93 -1.07
CA LEU A 40 9.05 9.08 -1.59
C LEU A 40 10.43 8.73 -2.17
N PRO A 41 11.29 7.91 -1.51
CA PRO A 41 12.61 7.57 -2.06
C PRO A 41 12.54 6.87 -3.42
N TYR A 42 11.53 6.01 -3.60
CA TYR A 42 11.32 5.31 -4.86
C TYR A 42 11.00 6.29 -5.99
N PHE A 43 10.06 7.21 -5.78
CA PHE A 43 9.69 8.20 -6.80
C PHE A 43 10.74 9.29 -7.02
N LEU A 44 11.57 9.59 -6.02
CA LEU A 44 12.75 10.44 -6.20
C LEU A 44 13.79 9.75 -7.11
N GLY A 45 13.99 8.44 -6.95
CA GLY A 45 14.83 7.65 -7.85
C GLY A 45 14.26 7.56 -9.26
N LEU A 46 12.96 7.29 -9.36
CA LEU A 46 12.28 7.09 -10.65
C LEU A 46 12.22 8.39 -11.46
N ALA A 47 12.00 9.53 -10.81
CA ALA A 47 12.02 10.84 -11.47
C ALA A 47 13.37 11.20 -12.13
N ARG A 48 14.47 10.56 -11.72
CA ARG A 48 15.79 10.75 -12.36
C ARG A 48 15.93 9.96 -13.67
N GLN A 49 15.08 8.95 -13.87
CA GLN A 49 15.15 8.04 -15.02
C GLN A 49 14.02 8.30 -16.02
N VAL A 50 12.85 8.70 -15.52
CA VAL A 50 11.62 8.82 -16.30
C VAL A 50 10.77 9.98 -15.78
N GLN A 51 10.09 10.67 -16.69
CA GLN A 51 9.15 11.72 -16.33
C GLN A 51 7.90 11.09 -15.70
N LEU A 52 7.63 11.43 -14.45
CA LEU A 52 6.43 11.00 -13.73
C LEU A 52 5.22 11.74 -14.29
N ALA A 53 4.15 11.00 -14.60
CA ALA A 53 2.90 11.57 -15.09
C ALA A 53 1.68 10.85 -14.50
N LYS A 54 0.59 11.59 -14.30
CA LYS A 54 -0.72 11.06 -13.91
C LYS A 54 -1.77 11.59 -14.88
N GLY A 55 -2.45 10.68 -15.57
CA GLY A 55 -3.48 11.05 -16.55
C GLY A 55 -2.93 11.85 -17.74
N GLY A 56 -1.64 11.70 -18.06
CA GLY A 56 -0.97 12.45 -19.13
C GLY A 56 -0.28 13.74 -18.66
N GLU A 57 -0.61 14.25 -17.46
CA GLU A 57 0.00 15.45 -16.91
C GLU A 57 1.24 15.11 -16.08
N PRO A 58 2.36 15.84 -16.23
CA PRO A 58 3.56 15.62 -15.44
C PRO A 58 3.31 15.97 -13.98
N ILE A 59 3.78 15.10 -13.08
CA ILE A 59 3.66 15.28 -11.62
C ILE A 59 5.03 15.24 -10.98
N ASN A 60 5.16 15.86 -9.81
CA ASN A 60 6.42 15.79 -9.04
C ASN A 60 6.51 14.48 -8.22
N SER A 61 7.70 14.14 -7.74
CA SER A 61 7.92 12.89 -6.98
C SER A 61 7.11 12.81 -5.68
N TYR A 62 6.83 13.95 -5.07
CA TYR A 62 6.02 14.03 -3.85
C TYR A 62 4.56 13.68 -4.15
N GLU A 63 3.97 14.28 -5.18
CA GLU A 63 2.61 13.97 -5.65
C GLU A 63 2.49 12.50 -6.04
N ALA A 64 3.48 11.95 -6.74
CA ALA A 64 3.48 10.54 -7.11
C ALA A 64 3.47 9.61 -5.88
N ALA A 65 4.23 9.95 -4.84
CA ALA A 65 4.27 9.19 -3.60
C ALA A 65 2.93 9.26 -2.82
N VAL A 66 2.34 10.45 -2.74
CA VAL A 66 1.03 10.66 -2.11
C VAL A 66 -0.07 9.90 -2.85
N GLU A 67 -0.05 9.91 -4.19
CA GLU A 67 -1.03 9.19 -5.00
C GLU A 67 -0.88 7.68 -4.89
N ALA A 68 0.35 7.16 -4.86
CA ALA A 68 0.60 5.74 -4.58
C ALA A 68 0.10 5.34 -3.17
N ALA A 69 0.32 6.19 -2.17
CA ALA A 69 -0.18 5.97 -0.82
C ALA A 69 -1.71 5.95 -0.76
N LYS A 70 -2.40 6.88 -1.43
CA LYS A 70 -3.86 6.90 -1.54
C LYS A 70 -4.38 5.63 -2.21
N PHE A 71 -3.78 5.24 -3.34
CA PHE A 71 -4.18 4.03 -4.07
C PHE A 71 -4.06 2.77 -3.21
N LEU A 72 -2.97 2.64 -2.44
CA LEU A 72 -2.78 1.52 -1.53
C LEU A 72 -3.84 1.52 -0.42
N LEU A 73 -4.06 2.66 0.23
CA LEU A 73 -5.06 2.80 1.29
C LEU A 73 -6.48 2.50 0.80
N GLU A 74 -6.85 2.98 -0.39
CA GLU A 74 -8.13 2.66 -1.00
C GLU A 74 -8.27 1.17 -1.32
N THR A 75 -7.19 0.53 -1.79
CA THR A 75 -7.19 -0.89 -2.10
C THR A 75 -7.40 -1.73 -0.85
N ILE A 76 -6.71 -1.39 0.23
CA ILE A 76 -6.88 -2.02 1.55
C ILE A 76 -8.32 -1.82 2.03
N HIS A 77 -8.84 -0.59 1.99
CA HIS A 77 -10.20 -0.31 2.44
C HIS A 77 -11.28 -1.04 1.62
N LYS A 78 -11.08 -1.21 0.31
CA LYS A 78 -11.96 -2.02 -0.56
C LYS A 78 -11.89 -3.51 -0.23
N GLN A 79 -10.75 -4.03 0.19
CA GLN A 79 -10.59 -5.43 0.62
C GLN A 79 -11.25 -5.69 1.98
N GLU A 80 -11.17 -4.73 2.92
CA GLU A 80 -11.87 -4.79 4.21
C GLU A 80 -13.39 -4.95 4.00
N LYS A 81 -14.01 -4.08 3.19
CA LYS A 81 -15.45 -4.16 2.89
C LYS A 81 -15.89 -5.48 2.27
N LYS A 82 -15.06 -6.08 1.40
CA LYS A 82 -15.38 -7.37 0.78
C LYS A 82 -15.29 -8.52 1.78
N THR A 83 -14.40 -8.43 2.76
CA THR A 83 -14.22 -9.45 3.80
C THR A 83 -15.43 -9.45 4.75
N ASP A 84 -15.91 -8.28 5.17
CA ASP A 84 -17.08 -8.16 6.05
C ASP A 84 -18.38 -8.68 5.42
N LEU A 85 -18.52 -8.55 4.10
CA LEU A 85 -19.66 -9.05 3.32
C LEU A 85 -19.65 -10.58 3.11
N GLN A 86 -18.50 -11.24 3.26
CA GLN A 86 -18.37 -12.70 3.12
C GLN A 86 -18.50 -13.46 4.45
N SER A 87 -18.59 -12.73 5.57
CA SER A 87 -18.76 -13.27 6.93
C SER A 87 -20.22 -13.24 7.44
N VAL A 88 -21.21 -13.05 6.57
CA VAL A 88 -22.65 -13.11 6.88
C VAL A 88 -23.32 -14.24 6.12
#